data_AF-A0A099YAH0-F1
#
_entry.id   AF-A0A099YAH0-F1
#
_cell.length_a   1.000
_cell.length_b   1.000
_cell.length_c   1.000
_cell.angle_alpha   90.00
_cell.angle_beta   90.00
_cell.angle_gamma   90.00
#
_symmetry.space_group_name_H-M   'P 1'
#
loop_
_entity.id
_entity.type
_entity.pdbx_description
1 polymer ?
#
loop_
_entity_poly.entity_id
_entity_poly.type
_entity_poly.pdbx_seq_one_letter_code
_entity_poly.pdbx_strand_id
1 'polypeptide(L)'
;MLILRGHFTAAELAKAFDVSESEVRKVAGDKIPFKLIGQTRKAVLGEGVSEYIGNNFTVPECCRLLGRSLSDDPKGAFLGITIYGDPKGDHVILLEDVIHGYNLYLNDIDDGYWD
;
A
#
# COMPACT_ATOMS: atom_id res chain seq x y z
N MET A 1 -9.35 0.66 -11.66
CA MET A 1 -8.39 -0.44 -11.38
C MET A 1 -6.94 0.04 -11.48
N LEU A 2 -6.19 -0.04 -10.38
CA LEU A 2 -4.81 0.44 -10.19
C LEU A 2 -3.76 -0.33 -11.03
N ILE A 3 -3.98 -1.62 -11.37
CA ILE A 3 -3.10 -2.37 -12.31
C ILE A 3 -2.99 -1.65 -13.66
N LEU A 4 -4.10 -1.10 -14.14
CA LEU A 4 -4.14 -0.37 -15.41
C LEU A 4 -3.49 1.01 -15.32
N ARG A 5 -3.28 1.54 -14.10
CA ARG A 5 -2.67 2.86 -13.89
C ARG A 5 -1.15 2.80 -13.87
N GLY A 6 -0.55 1.72 -13.36
CA GLY A 6 0.92 1.56 -13.28
C GLY A 6 1.63 2.51 -12.31
N HIS A 7 0.87 3.23 -11.48
CA HIS A 7 1.37 4.19 -10.49
C HIS A 7 0.41 4.29 -9.30
N PHE A 8 0.94 4.71 -8.15
CA PHE A 8 0.16 5.26 -7.05
C PHE A 8 0.10 6.78 -7.14
N THR A 9 -0.93 7.36 -6.53
CA THR A 9 -1.04 8.79 -6.29
C THR A 9 -0.28 9.21 -5.03
N ALA A 10 -0.02 10.51 -4.89
CA ALA A 10 0.58 11.06 -3.67
C ALA A 10 -0.27 10.75 -2.43
N ALA A 11 -1.60 10.89 -2.54
CA ALA A 11 -2.53 10.62 -1.45
C ALA A 11 -2.48 9.15 -0.99
N GLU A 12 -2.42 8.21 -1.93
CA GLU A 12 -2.33 6.77 -1.62
C GLU A 12 -1.05 6.42 -0.87
N LEU A 13 0.10 6.91 -1.34
CA LEU A 13 1.37 6.67 -0.66
C LEU A 13 1.46 7.41 0.67
N ALA A 14 0.91 8.61 0.77
CA ALA A 14 0.86 9.37 2.03
C ALA A 14 0.07 8.61 3.10
N LYS A 15 -1.08 8.03 2.72
CA LYS A 15 -1.87 7.15 3.59
C LYS A 15 -1.06 5.93 4.02
N ALA A 16 -0.39 5.25 3.09
CA ALA A 16 0.41 4.07 3.39
C ALA A 16 1.58 4.37 4.35
N PHE A 17 2.30 5.47 4.10
CA PHE A 17 3.49 5.86 4.86
C PHE A 17 3.18 6.62 6.16
N ASP A 18 1.91 6.97 6.40
CA ASP A 18 1.47 7.74 7.57
C ASP A 18 2.10 9.14 7.66
N VAL A 19 2.05 9.87 6.54
CA VAL A 19 2.64 11.20 6.34
C VAL A 19 1.69 12.10 5.56
N SER A 20 2.01 13.39 5.41
CA SER A 20 1.14 14.28 4.65
C SER A 20 1.27 14.06 3.13
N GLU A 21 0.16 14.21 2.40
CA GLU A 21 0.18 14.18 0.92
C GLU A 21 1.14 15.22 0.34
N SER A 22 1.27 16.38 1.00
CA SER A 22 2.16 17.44 0.57
C SER A 22 3.64 17.03 0.59
N GLU A 23 4.05 16.18 1.52
CA GLU A 23 5.43 15.69 1.62
C GLU A 23 5.74 14.72 0.49
N VAL A 24 4.84 13.77 0.22
CA VAL A 24 4.98 12.84 -0.89
C VAL A 24 4.99 13.59 -2.23
N ARG A 25 4.06 14.54 -2.42
CA ARG A 25 3.94 15.30 -3.66
C ARG A 25 5.18 16.14 -3.96
N LYS A 26 5.80 16.74 -2.93
CA LYS A 26 7.07 17.49 -3.08
C LYS A 26 8.21 16.60 -3.55
N VAL A 27 8.24 15.34 -3.13
CA VAL A 27 9.33 14.40 -3.43
C VAL A 27 9.13 13.71 -4.78
N ALA A 28 7.92 13.23 -5.05
CA ALA A 28 7.66 12.30 -6.16
C ALA A 28 6.53 12.73 -7.12
N GLY A 29 5.88 13.87 -6.86
CA GLY A 29 4.75 14.36 -7.65
C GLY A 29 3.46 13.57 -7.44
N ASP A 30 2.51 13.70 -8.37
CA ASP A 30 1.16 13.10 -8.23
C ASP A 30 1.01 11.71 -8.85
N LYS A 31 2.00 11.24 -9.62
CA LYS A 31 1.99 9.93 -10.27
C LYS A 31 3.31 9.23 -9.98
N ILE A 32 3.32 8.39 -8.96
CA ILE A 32 4.51 7.68 -8.49
C ILE A 32 4.53 6.28 -9.11
N PRO A 33 5.41 6.01 -10.09
CA PRO A 33 5.54 4.69 -10.68
C PRO A 33 5.89 3.65 -9.61
N PHE A 34 5.36 2.45 -9.75
CA PHE A 34 5.61 1.35 -8.82
C PHE A 34 7.09 1.08 -8.51
N LYS A 35 7.96 1.24 -9.52
CA LYS A 35 9.41 1.05 -9.37
C LYS A 35 10.11 2.10 -8.49
N LEU A 36 9.43 3.20 -8.13
CA LEU A 36 9.98 4.32 -7.35
C LEU A 36 9.42 4.37 -5.92
N ILE A 37 8.59 3.41 -5.51
CA ILE A 37 7.97 3.40 -4.18
C ILE A 37 9.04 3.38 -3.08
N GLY A 38 10.05 2.51 -3.20
CA GLY A 38 11.12 2.39 -2.19
C GLY A 38 11.96 3.66 -2.06
N GLN A 39 12.27 4.30 -3.18
CA GLN A 39 13.00 5.58 -3.20
C GLN A 39 12.15 6.70 -2.58
N THR A 40 10.86 6.75 -2.92
CA THR A 40 9.92 7.72 -2.37
C THR A 40 9.78 7.54 -0.87
N ARG A 41 9.62 6.29 -0.39
CA ARG A 41 9.56 5.96 1.03
C ARG A 41 10.79 6.45 1.78
N LYS A 42 11.99 6.14 1.28
CA LYS A 42 13.27 6.58 1.90
C LYS A 42 13.39 8.10 1.95
N ALA A 43 12.98 8.78 0.88
CA ALA A 43 13.05 10.24 0.80
C ALA A 43 12.05 10.94 1.74
N VAL A 44 10.89 10.32 2.00
CA VAL A 44 9.84 10.91 2.86
C VAL A 44 10.04 10.56 4.33
N LEU A 45 10.40 9.30 4.64
CA LEU A 45 10.52 8.82 6.03
C LEU A 45 11.94 8.99 6.61
N GLY A 46 12.95 9.24 5.77
CA GLY A 46 14.33 9.49 6.20
C GLY A 46 15.15 8.23 6.47
N GLU A 47 16.22 8.39 7.26
CA GLU A 47 17.14 7.31 7.62
C GLU A 47 16.49 6.30 8.57
N GLY A 48 16.72 5.00 8.33
CA GLY A 48 16.13 3.90 9.12
C GLY A 48 15.05 3.08 8.40
N VAL A 49 14.64 3.50 7.20
CA VAL A 49 13.77 2.68 6.33
C VAL A 49 14.55 1.50 5.77
N SER A 50 14.07 0.28 6.02
CA SER A 50 14.71 -0.93 5.52
C SER A 50 14.69 -1.00 3.99
N GLU A 51 15.88 -1.08 3.38
CA GLU A 51 16.03 -1.29 1.93
C GLU A 51 15.49 -2.65 1.47
N TYR A 52 15.35 -3.60 2.40
CA TYR A 52 14.79 -4.93 2.16
C TYR A 52 13.36 -4.90 1.60
N ILE A 53 12.58 -3.88 1.98
CA ILE A 53 11.18 -3.75 1.54
C ILE A 53 11.13 -3.30 0.07
N GLY A 54 12.15 -2.59 -0.43
CA GLY A 54 12.22 -2.12 -1.82
C GLY A 54 10.92 -1.40 -2.24
N ASN A 55 10.32 -1.85 -3.34
CA ASN A 55 9.06 -1.30 -3.87
C ASN A 55 7.80 -2.03 -3.35
N ASN A 56 7.96 -3.01 -2.46
CA ASN A 56 6.85 -3.70 -1.81
C ASN A 56 6.35 -2.88 -0.61
N PHE A 57 5.35 -3.38 0.12
CA PHE A 57 4.82 -2.72 1.31
C PHE A 57 4.97 -3.59 2.55
N THR A 58 5.07 -2.97 3.71
CA THR A 58 4.89 -3.70 4.97
C THR A 58 3.41 -3.96 5.24
N VAL A 59 3.14 -4.93 6.11
CA VAL A 59 1.79 -5.20 6.63
C VAL A 59 1.10 -3.92 7.15
N PRO A 60 1.69 -3.09 8.04
CA PRO A 60 1.06 -1.85 8.49
C PRO A 60 0.79 -0.83 7.39
N GLU A 61 1.71 -0.65 6.44
CA GLU A 61 1.52 0.28 5.32
C GLU A 61 0.35 -0.16 4.42
N CYS A 62 0.24 -1.47 4.17
CA CYS A 62 -0.87 -2.05 3.41
C CYS A 62 -2.21 -1.87 4.14
N CYS A 63 -2.27 -2.13 5.45
CA CYS A 63 -3.45 -1.89 6.27
C CYS A 63 -3.91 -0.43 6.18
N ARG A 64 -2.97 0.54 6.31
CA ARG A 64 -3.30 1.96 6.19
C ARG A 64 -3.77 2.31 4.80
N LEU A 65 -3.07 1.86 3.76
CA LEU A 65 -3.47 2.07 2.37
C LEU A 65 -4.92 1.61 2.14
N LEU A 66 -5.27 0.42 2.61
CA LEU A 66 -6.59 -0.20 2.45
C LEU A 66 -7.63 0.30 3.47
N GLY A 67 -7.20 1.00 4.54
CA GLY A 67 -8.07 1.54 5.57
C GLY A 67 -8.74 0.47 6.45
N ARG A 68 -8.14 -0.70 6.58
CA ARG A 68 -8.69 -1.88 7.28
C ARG A 68 -7.55 -2.70 7.90
N SER A 69 -7.80 -3.34 9.04
CA SER A 69 -6.78 -4.16 9.72
C SER A 69 -6.77 -5.59 9.18
N LEU A 70 -5.57 -6.15 9.01
CA LEU A 70 -5.38 -7.57 8.70
C LEU A 70 -5.80 -8.49 9.86
N SER A 71 -5.93 -7.98 11.08
CA SER A 71 -6.45 -8.75 12.23
C SER A 71 -7.95 -9.02 12.16
N ASP A 72 -8.68 -8.25 11.34
CA ASP A 72 -10.14 -8.33 11.26
C ASP A 72 -10.59 -9.52 10.38
N ASP A 73 -9.65 -10.14 9.64
CA ASP A 73 -9.83 -11.39 8.92
C ASP A 73 -8.62 -12.35 9.11
N PRO A 74 -8.63 -13.18 10.17
CA PRO A 74 -7.52 -14.07 10.51
C PRO A 74 -7.33 -15.24 9.52
N LYS A 75 -8.15 -15.37 8.46
CA LYS A 75 -8.08 -16.45 7.47
C LYS A 75 -7.42 -16.05 6.15
N GLY A 76 -6.49 -15.09 6.17
CA GLY A 76 -5.51 -14.93 5.09
C GLY A 76 -6.12 -14.69 3.70
N ALA A 77 -7.32 -14.10 3.65
CA ALA A 77 -8.05 -13.79 2.43
C ALA A 77 -8.47 -12.32 2.43
N PHE A 78 -7.63 -11.44 2.99
CA PHE A 78 -7.87 -10.01 2.94
C PHE A 78 -7.84 -9.57 1.47
N LEU A 79 -9.02 -9.48 0.86
CA LEU A 79 -9.21 -9.16 -0.55
C LEU A 79 -8.33 -10.03 -1.48
N GLY A 80 -8.28 -11.34 -1.21
CA GLY A 80 -7.50 -12.28 -2.03
C GLY A 80 -5.97 -12.24 -1.86
N ILE A 81 -5.44 -11.40 -0.95
CA ILE A 81 -4.00 -11.36 -0.65
C ILE A 81 -3.62 -12.52 0.27
N THR A 82 -2.77 -13.42 -0.22
CA THR A 82 -2.17 -14.47 0.62
C THR A 82 -0.95 -13.90 1.34
N ILE A 83 -1.06 -13.70 2.66
CA ILE A 83 0.05 -13.24 3.49
C ILE A 83 0.82 -14.47 3.98
N TYR A 84 2.06 -14.63 3.54
CA TYR A 84 2.95 -15.69 4.03
C TYR A 84 3.68 -15.19 5.30
N GLY A 85 3.32 -15.69 6.50
CA GLY A 85 4.15 -15.55 7.71
C GLY A 85 3.44 -15.37 9.06
N ASP A 86 4.18 -15.57 10.15
CA ASP A 86 3.79 -15.39 11.57
C ASP A 86 3.64 -13.87 11.89
N PRO A 87 2.54 -13.40 12.51
CA PRO A 87 2.21 -11.97 12.69
C PRO A 87 3.18 -11.10 13.53
N LYS A 88 4.40 -11.56 13.84
CA LYS A 88 5.35 -10.91 14.78
C LYS A 88 6.65 -10.36 14.14
N GLY A 89 6.76 -10.30 12.81
CA GLY A 89 7.95 -9.76 12.10
C GLY A 89 7.68 -8.61 11.11
N ASP A 90 8.76 -8.06 10.52
CA ASP A 90 8.76 -7.07 9.42
C ASP A 90 8.25 -7.68 8.09
N HIS A 91 7.03 -8.23 8.11
CA HIS A 91 6.49 -8.91 6.94
C HIS A 91 6.21 -7.93 5.80
N VAL A 92 6.74 -8.31 4.64
CA VAL A 92 6.60 -7.60 3.38
C VAL A 92 5.49 -8.26 2.57
N ILE A 93 4.51 -7.48 2.14
CA ILE A 93 3.48 -7.85 1.18
C ILE A 93 3.98 -7.44 -0.19
N LEU A 94 4.03 -8.40 -1.12
CA LEU A 94 4.47 -8.16 -2.47
C LEU A 94 3.58 -7.12 -3.13
N LEU A 95 4.19 -6.24 -3.92
CA LEU A 95 3.47 -5.17 -4.60
C LEU A 95 2.29 -5.70 -5.44
N GLU A 96 2.45 -6.84 -6.10
CA GLU A 96 1.39 -7.46 -6.92
C GLU A 96 0.15 -7.79 -6.08
N ASP A 97 0.35 -8.34 -4.89
CA ASP A 97 -0.74 -8.64 -3.96
C ASP A 97 -1.40 -7.36 -3.44
N VAL A 98 -0.61 -6.35 -3.06
CA VAL A 98 -1.14 -5.03 -2.64
C VAL A 98 -2.03 -4.45 -3.72
N ILE A 99 -1.56 -4.48 -4.97
CA ILE A 99 -2.30 -3.97 -6.11
C ILE A 99 -3.59 -4.79 -6.32
N HIS A 100 -3.53 -6.12 -6.20
CA HIS A 100 -4.69 -7.00 -6.33
C HIS A 100 -5.76 -6.67 -5.29
N GLY A 101 -5.39 -6.65 -4.00
CA GLY A 101 -6.32 -6.33 -2.93
C GLY A 101 -6.85 -4.90 -3.01
N TYR A 102 -6.02 -3.92 -3.42
CA TYR A 102 -6.49 -2.55 -3.60
C TYR A 102 -7.52 -2.41 -4.74
N ASN A 103 -7.42 -3.20 -5.81
CA ASN A 103 -8.44 -3.21 -6.86
C ASN A 103 -9.76 -3.77 -6.38
N LEU A 104 -9.71 -4.85 -5.60
CA LEU A 104 -10.90 -5.44 -5.01
C LEU A 104 -11.54 -4.46 -4.02
N TYR A 105 -10.74 -3.78 -3.18
CA TYR A 105 -11.23 -2.72 -2.29
C TYR A 105 -11.96 -1.59 -3.04
N LEU A 106 -11.37 -1.11 -4.14
CA LEU A 106 -11.99 -0.07 -4.95
C LEU A 106 -13.30 -0.55 -5.58
N ASN A 107 -13.34 -1.79 -6.08
CA ASN A 107 -14.55 -2.38 -6.65
C ASN A 107 -15.64 -2.58 -5.58
N ASP A 108 -15.27 -3.01 -4.36
CA ASP A 108 -16.21 -3.14 -3.24
C ASP A 108 -16.81 -1.80 -2.82
N ILE A 109 -16.07 -0.69 -2.95
CA ILE A 109 -16.60 0.66 -2.73
C ILE A 109 -17.53 1.08 -3.87
N ASP A 110 -17.19 0.73 -5.12
CA ASP A 110 -17.97 1.10 -6.30
C ASP A 110 -19.29 0.29 -6.42
N ASP A 111 -19.29 -0.97 -5.96
CA ASP A 111 -20.49 -1.82 -5.83
C ASP A 111 -21.43 -1.37 -4.69
N GLY A 112 -20.99 -0.38 -3.90
CA GLY A 112 -21.80 0.34 -2.92
C GLY A 112 -22.65 1.45 -3.54
N TYR A 113 -23.34 1.18 -4.66
CA TYR A 113 -24.51 1.99 -5.01
C TYR A 113 -25.62 1.69 -4.01
N TRP A 114 -25.78 2.65 -3.10
CA TRP A 114 -27.05 2.98 -2.51
C TRP A 114 -28.09 3.20 -3.62
N ASP A 115 -29.05 2.28 -3.72
CA ASP A 115 -30.49 2.57 -3.75
C ASP A 115 -31.26 1.39 -3.13
#